data_AF-A0A2G5I2K8-F1
#
_entry.id   AF-A0A2G5I2K8-F1
#
_cell.length_a   1.000
_cell.length_b   1.000
_cell.length_c   1.000
_cell.angle_alpha   90.00
_cell.angle_beta   90.00
_cell.angle_gamma   90.00
#
_symmetry.space_group_name_H-M   'P 1'
#
loop_
_entity.id
_entity.type
_entity.pdbx_description
1 polymer ?
#
loop_
_entity_poly.entity_id
_entity_poly.type
_entity_poly.pdbx_seq_one_letter_code
_entity_poly.pdbx_strand_id
1 'polypeptide(L)'
;MGDKRKAEAPPEGSRRSERLQTVKRQKIADEETTSHAIPAKPKRFHRPRQRKSCHLLNLPGEIRNRIYRYALVKAKPIKVTRKGPGEPSLLRVCNRIRREACSIYYAENEFEVHVEDFDGEALVPFKNQYSSFYNWLNGQRRGVNVTNLMKGKPDWDNLVAWAKADRYRTAFWPDIFGAYCPTHQVVASTFRIVDSMDGLPWCEVEQALDAMREVLDGLPSPWAEFPGWY
;
A
#
# COMPACT_ATOMS: atom_id res chain seq x y z
N MET A 1 41.99 15.38 58.07
CA MET A 1 41.62 16.65 57.39
C MET A 1 41.78 16.44 55.90
N GLY A 2 40.69 16.50 55.14
CA GLY A 2 40.70 16.18 53.71
C GLY A 2 39.29 16.23 53.14
N ASP A 3 38.78 17.46 53.04
CA ASP A 3 37.51 17.86 52.43
C ASP A 3 37.44 17.44 50.95
N LYS A 4 36.46 16.62 50.56
CA LYS A 4 36.13 16.38 49.14
C LYS A 4 34.77 17.00 48.84
N ARG A 5 34.83 18.21 48.29
CA ARG A 5 33.69 18.98 47.75
C ARG A 5 33.06 18.24 46.58
N LYS A 6 31.73 18.08 46.64
CA LYS A 6 30.87 17.76 45.50
C LYS A 6 30.95 18.91 44.49
N ALA A 7 31.13 18.60 43.21
CA ALA A 7 30.94 19.54 42.12
C ALA A 7 29.44 19.62 41.79
N GLU A 8 28.85 20.81 41.95
CA GLU A 8 27.53 21.15 41.40
C GLU A 8 27.64 21.42 39.90
N ALA A 9 26.73 20.83 39.13
CA ALA A 9 26.56 21.10 37.70
C ALA A 9 25.86 22.46 37.48
N PRO A 10 26.14 23.17 36.38
CA PRO A 10 25.51 24.46 36.10
C PRO A 10 24.05 24.28 35.66
N PRO A 11 23.15 25.25 35.95
CA PRO A 11 21.74 25.14 35.60
C PRO A 11 21.55 25.19 34.08
N GLU A 12 20.91 24.15 33.53
CA GLU A 12 20.48 24.10 32.14
C GLU A 12 19.52 25.25 31.84
N GLY A 13 20.03 26.29 31.19
CA GLY A 13 19.23 27.31 30.55
C GLY A 13 18.29 26.67 29.53
N SER A 14 16.98 26.88 29.69
CA SER A 14 15.96 26.35 28.80
C SER A 14 16.22 26.82 27.35
N ARG A 15 16.42 25.85 26.44
CA ARG A 15 16.55 25.99 24.97
C ARG A 15 15.49 26.89 24.31
N ARG A 16 14.40 27.17 25.02
CA ARG A 16 13.32 28.05 24.58
C ARG A 16 13.70 29.54 24.60
N SER A 17 14.59 29.94 25.51
CA SER A 17 15.00 31.35 25.69
C SER A 17 15.96 31.82 24.59
N GLU A 18 16.90 30.97 24.16
CA GLU A 18 17.83 31.26 23.05
C GLU A 18 17.14 31.39 21.70
N ARG A 19 16.11 30.57 21.43
CA ARG A 19 15.29 30.66 20.21
C ARG A 19 14.53 31.98 20.11
N LEU A 20 14.05 32.52 21.23
CA LEU A 20 13.31 33.79 21.23
C LEU A 20 14.24 34.99 21.00
N GLN A 21 15.48 34.93 21.49
CA GLN A 21 16.46 35.99 21.28
C GLN A 21 17.00 36.02 19.84
N THR A 22 17.20 34.85 19.22
CA THR A 22 17.63 34.75 17.81
C THR A 22 16.55 35.24 16.84
N VAL A 23 15.28 34.89 17.06
CA VAL A 23 14.16 35.41 16.26
C VAL A 23 14.01 36.94 16.40
N LYS A 24 14.24 37.50 17.59
CA LYS A 24 14.20 38.96 17.79
C LYS A 24 15.33 39.68 17.07
N ARG A 25 16.53 39.09 17.01
CA ARG A 25 17.69 39.69 16.30
C ARG A 25 17.54 39.67 14.78
N GLN A 26 16.95 38.61 14.22
CA GLN A 26 16.66 38.54 12.78
C GLN A 26 15.61 39.58 12.36
N LYS A 27 14.59 39.79 13.20
CA LYS A 27 13.54 40.78 12.91
C LYS A 27 14.05 42.23 12.82
N ILE A 28 15.07 42.57 13.61
CA ILE A 28 15.68 43.91 13.62
C ILE A 28 16.59 44.11 12.40
N ALA A 29 17.31 43.06 11.96
CA ALA A 29 18.15 43.11 10.76
C ALA A 29 17.34 43.23 9.46
N ASP A 30 16.15 42.60 9.40
CA ASP A 30 15.27 42.68 8.24
C ASP A 30 14.55 44.04 8.11
N GLU A 31 14.36 44.75 9.24
CA GLU A 31 13.72 46.07 9.26
C GLU A 31 14.66 47.21 8.77
N GLU A 32 15.98 47.09 8.95
CA GLU A 32 16.94 48.11 8.51
C GLU A 32 17.28 48.04 7.01
N THR A 33 16.99 46.93 6.32
CA THR A 33 17.36 46.75 4.90
C THR A 33 16.22 47.12 3.92
N THR A 34 15.03 47.47 4.42
CA THR A 34 13.81 47.58 3.60
C THR A 34 13.29 49.02 3.48
N SER A 35 14.18 50.02 3.38
CA SER A 35 13.79 51.37 2.96
C SER A 35 14.37 51.66 1.58
N HIS A 36 13.64 51.28 0.52
CA HIS A 36 13.66 51.82 -0.87
C HIS A 36 13.23 50.76 -1.92
N ALA A 37 12.14 50.03 -1.66
CA ALA A 37 11.48 49.22 -2.68
C ALA A 37 10.11 49.82 -3.03
N ILE A 38 9.95 50.22 -4.29
CA ILE A 38 8.69 50.70 -4.89
C ILE A 38 7.60 49.64 -4.64
N PRO A 39 6.40 50.00 -4.13
CA PRO A 39 5.38 49.02 -3.79
C PRO A 39 4.85 48.36 -5.06
N ALA A 40 5.29 47.11 -5.30
CA ALA A 40 4.74 46.27 -6.34
C ALA A 40 3.24 46.08 -6.08
N LYS A 41 2.41 46.44 -7.07
CA LYS A 41 0.95 46.29 -7.00
C LYS A 41 0.60 44.89 -6.49
N PRO A 42 -0.31 44.76 -5.51
CA PRO A 42 -0.64 43.46 -4.94
C PRO A 42 -1.09 42.52 -6.06
N LYS A 43 -0.41 41.37 -6.19
CA LYS A 43 -0.78 40.32 -7.13
C LYS A 43 -2.24 39.96 -6.84
N ARG A 44 -3.14 40.37 -7.74
CA ARG A 44 -4.57 40.07 -7.63
C ARG A 44 -4.71 38.56 -7.59
N PHE A 45 -5.10 38.02 -6.44
CA PHE A 45 -5.50 36.62 -6.30
C PHE A 45 -6.52 36.33 -7.40
N HIS A 46 -6.11 35.59 -8.42
CA HIS A 46 -7.03 35.10 -9.41
C HIS A 46 -7.95 34.12 -8.68
N ARG A 47 -9.18 34.58 -8.42
CA ARG A 47 -10.23 33.69 -7.92
C ARG A 47 -10.31 32.55 -8.93
N PRO A 48 -10.08 31.29 -8.54
CA PRO A 48 -10.12 30.19 -9.48
C PRO A 48 -11.47 30.27 -10.20
N ARG A 49 -11.43 30.33 -11.54
CA ARG A 49 -12.62 30.33 -12.40
C ARG A 49 -13.58 29.28 -11.83
N GLN A 50 -14.80 29.68 -11.48
CA GLN A 50 -15.82 28.77 -10.97
C GLN A 50 -15.83 27.55 -11.89
N ARG A 51 -15.40 26.40 -11.36
CA ARG A 51 -15.33 25.17 -12.15
C ARG A 51 -16.77 24.86 -12.56
N LYS A 52 -17.03 24.82 -13.86
CA LYS A 52 -18.31 24.35 -14.39
C LYS A 52 -18.63 23.02 -13.71
N SER A 53 -19.82 22.88 -13.15
CA SER A 53 -20.21 21.64 -12.47
C SER A 53 -20.16 20.48 -13.45
N CYS A 54 -19.67 19.33 -12.99
CA CYS A 54 -19.64 18.12 -13.82
C CYS A 54 -21.07 17.65 -14.08
N HIS A 55 -21.51 17.63 -15.35
CA HIS A 55 -22.88 17.26 -15.72
C HIS A 55 -23.28 15.87 -15.20
N LEU A 56 -22.33 14.92 -15.16
CA LEU A 56 -22.55 13.59 -14.59
C LEU A 56 -23.00 13.65 -13.12
N LEU A 57 -22.43 14.58 -12.33
CA LEU A 57 -22.74 14.72 -10.89
C LEU A 57 -24.07 15.42 -10.60
N ASN A 58 -24.70 16.00 -11.63
CA ASN A 58 -26.02 16.62 -11.54
C ASN A 58 -27.17 15.63 -11.83
N LEU A 59 -26.86 14.43 -12.34
CA LEU A 59 -27.86 13.38 -12.56
C LEU A 59 -28.31 12.76 -11.22
N PRO A 60 -29.53 12.19 -11.12
CA PRO A 60 -29.94 11.39 -9.96
C PRO A 60 -29.00 10.20 -9.72
N GLY A 61 -28.90 9.75 -8.46
CA GLY A 61 -27.96 8.69 -8.04
C GLY A 61 -28.18 7.37 -8.77
N GLU A 62 -29.43 7.04 -9.06
CA GLU A 62 -29.85 5.83 -9.78
C GLU A 62 -29.29 5.83 -11.20
N ILE A 63 -29.37 6.98 -11.89
CA ILE A 63 -28.85 7.15 -13.24
C ILE A 63 -27.32 7.07 -13.22
N ARG A 64 -26.67 7.71 -12.24
CA ARG A 64 -25.20 7.60 -12.07
C ARG A 64 -24.77 6.15 -11.84
N ASN A 65 -25.47 5.40 -10.98
CA ASN A 65 -25.16 3.99 -10.73
C ASN A 65 -25.33 3.13 -11.99
N ARG A 66 -26.34 3.38 -12.83
CA ARG A 66 -26.47 2.69 -14.13
C ARG A 66 -25.28 2.98 -15.03
N ILE A 67 -24.88 4.25 -15.15
CA ILE A 67 -23.70 4.66 -15.93
C ILE A 67 -22.43 3.99 -15.40
N TYR A 68 -22.23 4.00 -14.07
CA TYR A 68 -21.08 3.35 -13.44
C TYR A 68 -21.03 1.84 -13.74
N ARG A 69 -22.17 1.13 -13.68
CA ARG A 69 -22.23 -0.29 -14.04
C ARG A 69 -21.83 -0.55 -15.49
N TYR A 70 -22.40 0.20 -16.42
CA TYR A 70 -22.04 0.09 -17.85
C TYR A 70 -20.55 0.35 -18.10
N ALA A 71 -19.93 1.23 -17.32
CA ALA A 71 -18.51 1.55 -17.48
C ALA A 71 -17.57 0.55 -16.77
N LEU A 72 -17.94 0.08 -15.58
CA LEU A 72 -17.03 -0.61 -14.65
C LEU A 72 -17.22 -2.12 -14.57
N VAL A 73 -18.42 -2.64 -14.84
CA VAL A 73 -18.71 -4.07 -14.71
C VAL A 73 -18.35 -4.79 -16.01
N LYS A 74 -17.61 -5.89 -15.89
CA LYS A 74 -17.18 -6.75 -16.98
C LYS A 74 -17.83 -8.11 -16.86
N ALA A 75 -18.23 -8.67 -18.00
CA ALA A 75 -18.82 -10.01 -18.06
C ALA A 75 -17.80 -11.14 -17.84
N LYS A 76 -16.51 -10.85 -17.97
CA LYS A 76 -15.40 -11.79 -17.76
C LYS A 76 -14.55 -11.31 -16.58
N PRO A 77 -13.88 -12.23 -15.86
CA PRO A 77 -12.96 -11.88 -14.79
C PRO A 77 -11.92 -10.86 -15.24
N ILE A 78 -11.69 -9.85 -14.40
CA ILE A 78 -10.68 -8.82 -14.62
C ILE A 78 -9.33 -9.38 -14.19
N LYS A 79 -8.43 -9.53 -15.16
CA LYS A 79 -7.07 -10.02 -14.90
C LYS A 79 -6.25 -8.95 -14.19
N VAL A 80 -5.72 -9.30 -13.02
CA VAL A 80 -4.81 -8.49 -12.20
C VAL A 80 -3.40 -9.05 -12.33
N THR A 81 -2.49 -8.28 -12.87
CA THR A 81 -1.07 -8.66 -13.05
C THR A 81 -0.17 -7.61 -12.39
N ARG A 82 1.15 -7.82 -12.39
CA ARG A 82 2.14 -6.80 -11.99
C ARG A 82 2.00 -5.46 -12.72
N LYS A 83 1.67 -5.49 -14.01
CA LYS A 83 1.42 -4.29 -14.82
C LYS A 83 -0.01 -3.76 -14.64
N GLY A 84 -0.85 -4.55 -13.97
CA GLY A 84 -2.24 -4.31 -13.67
C GLY A 84 -3.16 -4.40 -14.90
N PRO A 85 -4.47 -4.39 -14.65
CA PRO A 85 -5.43 -3.63 -15.43
C PRO A 85 -5.42 -2.16 -14.94
N GLY A 86 -4.75 -1.88 -13.83
CA GLY A 86 -4.81 -0.63 -13.08
C GLY A 86 -6.20 -0.40 -12.48
N GLU A 87 -6.31 0.57 -11.57
CA GLU A 87 -7.61 1.07 -11.20
C GLU A 87 -8.24 1.80 -12.40
N PRO A 88 -9.51 1.52 -12.76
CA PRO A 88 -10.16 2.18 -13.90
C PRO A 88 -10.04 3.69 -13.81
N SER A 89 -9.78 4.33 -14.96
CA SER A 89 -9.61 5.80 -15.04
C SER A 89 -10.79 6.55 -14.41
N LEU A 90 -12.00 6.01 -14.51
CA LEU A 90 -13.21 6.56 -13.91
C LEU A 90 -13.11 6.72 -12.37
N LEU A 91 -12.53 5.75 -11.67
CA LEU A 91 -12.35 5.81 -10.21
C LEU A 91 -11.24 6.77 -9.77
N ARG A 92 -10.46 7.29 -10.73
CA ARG A 92 -9.36 8.24 -10.52
C ARG A 92 -9.76 9.70 -10.84
N VAL A 93 -10.97 9.94 -11.36
CA VAL A 93 -11.39 11.28 -11.81
C VAL A 93 -11.59 12.25 -10.64
N CYS A 94 -12.43 11.88 -9.65
CA CYS A 94 -12.66 12.70 -8.47
C CYS A 94 -13.17 11.88 -7.27
N ASN A 95 -13.00 12.42 -6.07
CA ASN A 95 -13.37 11.74 -4.82
C ASN A 95 -14.85 11.33 -4.76
N ARG A 96 -15.76 12.11 -5.36
CA ARG A 96 -17.19 11.79 -5.36
C ARG A 96 -17.51 10.58 -6.24
N ILE A 97 -17.03 10.57 -7.48
CA ILE A 97 -17.19 9.40 -8.38
C ILE A 97 -16.55 8.17 -7.74
N ARG A 98 -15.34 8.31 -7.19
CA ARG A 98 -14.65 7.21 -6.51
C ARG A 98 -15.52 6.62 -5.40
N ARG A 99 -16.05 7.45 -4.49
CA ARG A 99 -16.90 6.98 -3.37
C ARG A 99 -18.17 6.27 -3.85
N GLU A 100 -18.80 6.77 -4.90
CA GLU A 100 -20.06 6.19 -5.40
C GLU A 100 -19.83 4.91 -6.22
N ALA A 101 -18.76 4.85 -7.00
CA ALA A 101 -18.57 3.81 -8.02
C ALA A 101 -17.59 2.69 -7.61
N CYS A 102 -16.76 2.92 -6.59
CA CYS A 102 -15.81 1.93 -6.07
C CYS A 102 -16.52 0.64 -5.61
N SER A 103 -17.68 0.76 -4.95
CA SER A 103 -18.46 -0.40 -4.52
C SER A 103 -19.01 -1.22 -5.67
N ILE A 104 -19.44 -0.58 -6.75
CA ILE A 104 -19.90 -1.26 -7.96
C ILE A 104 -18.74 -2.03 -8.57
N TYR A 105 -17.56 -1.39 -8.73
CA TYR A 105 -16.40 -2.04 -9.32
C TYR A 105 -15.93 -3.26 -8.54
N TYR A 106 -15.70 -3.11 -7.23
CA TYR A 106 -15.12 -4.21 -6.43
C TYR A 106 -16.14 -5.26 -5.99
N ALA A 107 -17.44 -4.96 -5.94
CA ALA A 107 -18.45 -5.94 -5.52
C ALA A 107 -19.13 -6.68 -6.68
N GLU A 108 -19.22 -6.07 -7.86
CA GLU A 108 -19.96 -6.64 -9.01
C GLU A 108 -19.04 -7.25 -10.08
N ASN A 109 -17.71 -7.13 -9.95
CA ASN A 109 -16.75 -7.83 -10.83
C ASN A 109 -16.14 -9.05 -10.15
N GLU A 110 -15.63 -9.95 -10.97
CA GLU A 110 -14.70 -11.01 -10.56
C GLU A 110 -13.27 -10.60 -10.94
N PHE A 111 -12.29 -10.99 -10.14
CA PHE A 111 -10.88 -10.69 -10.33
C PHE A 111 -10.06 -11.98 -10.42
N GLU A 112 -9.18 -12.05 -11.40
CA GLU A 112 -8.24 -13.15 -11.59
C GLU A 112 -6.82 -12.59 -11.37
N VAL A 113 -6.26 -12.83 -10.18
CA VAL A 113 -4.96 -12.33 -9.77
C VAL A 113 -3.88 -13.30 -10.23
N HIS A 114 -3.05 -12.85 -11.16
CA HIS A 114 -1.90 -13.58 -11.66
C HIS A 114 -0.65 -13.22 -10.88
N VAL A 115 -0.11 -14.19 -10.15
CA VAL A 115 1.20 -14.11 -9.51
C VAL A 115 2.19 -14.78 -10.45
N GLU A 116 3.03 -14.01 -11.12
CA GLU A 116 4.09 -14.52 -11.99
C GLU A 116 5.40 -14.61 -11.21
N ASP A 117 6.11 -15.73 -11.32
CA ASP A 117 7.45 -15.93 -10.72
C ASP A 117 7.49 -15.57 -9.23
N PHE A 118 6.41 -15.87 -8.50
CA PHE A 118 6.23 -15.54 -7.07
C PHE A 118 6.32 -14.05 -6.70
N ASP A 119 6.26 -13.14 -7.68
CA ASP A 119 6.27 -11.69 -7.48
C ASP A 119 4.89 -11.19 -7.03
N GLY A 120 4.48 -11.60 -5.82
CA GLY A 120 3.25 -11.12 -5.20
C GLY A 120 3.39 -9.73 -4.57
N GLU A 121 4.61 -9.25 -4.35
CA GLU A 121 4.88 -7.86 -3.92
C GLU A 121 4.33 -6.86 -4.95
N ALA A 122 4.47 -7.14 -6.24
CA ALA A 122 3.91 -6.32 -7.30
C ALA A 122 2.38 -6.11 -7.20
N LEU A 123 1.67 -6.96 -6.47
CA LEU A 123 0.20 -6.91 -6.31
C LEU A 123 -0.26 -6.13 -5.07
N VAL A 124 0.68 -5.66 -4.24
CA VAL A 124 0.41 -4.81 -3.06
C VAL A 124 -0.51 -3.62 -3.39
N PRO A 125 -0.33 -2.86 -4.49
CA PRO A 125 -1.21 -1.74 -4.81
C PRO A 125 -2.67 -2.18 -5.02
N PHE A 126 -2.91 -3.31 -5.68
CA PHE A 126 -4.25 -3.84 -5.88
C PHE A 126 -4.88 -4.27 -4.56
N LYS A 127 -4.13 -5.01 -3.70
CA LYS A 127 -4.62 -5.38 -2.35
C LYS A 127 -5.02 -4.14 -1.56
N ASN A 128 -4.16 -3.12 -1.50
CA ASN A 128 -4.43 -1.91 -0.72
C ASN A 128 -5.71 -1.21 -1.19
N GLN A 129 -5.94 -1.14 -2.51
CA GLN A 129 -7.17 -0.57 -3.07
C GLN A 129 -8.40 -1.43 -2.73
N TYR A 130 -8.29 -2.75 -2.90
CA TYR A 130 -9.35 -3.71 -2.63
C TYR A 130 -9.71 -3.77 -1.14
N SER A 131 -8.73 -3.86 -0.24
CA SER A 131 -8.93 -3.88 1.22
C SER A 131 -9.52 -2.56 1.74
N SER A 132 -9.12 -1.41 1.17
CA SER A 132 -9.73 -0.12 1.51
C SER A 132 -11.24 -0.10 1.28
N PHE A 133 -11.71 -0.82 0.26
CA PHE A 133 -13.13 -1.00 0.00
C PHE A 133 -13.80 -1.95 1.01
N TYR A 134 -13.23 -3.11 1.30
CA TYR A 134 -13.83 -4.07 2.24
C TYR A 134 -13.91 -3.55 3.68
N ASN A 135 -12.90 -2.80 4.11
CA ASN A 135 -12.92 -2.11 5.41
C ASN A 135 -14.04 -1.07 5.49
N TRP A 136 -14.45 -0.48 4.36
CA TRP A 136 -15.55 0.48 4.28
C TRP A 136 -16.94 -0.18 4.34
N LEU A 137 -17.07 -1.45 3.94
CA LEU A 137 -18.34 -2.20 3.96
C LEU A 137 -18.63 -2.96 5.26
N ASN A 138 -17.97 -2.61 6.38
CA ASN A 138 -18.23 -3.17 7.71
C ASN A 138 -18.20 -4.72 7.78
N GLY A 139 -17.28 -5.35 7.05
CA GLY A 139 -17.01 -6.78 7.22
C GLY A 139 -18.10 -7.73 6.72
N GLN A 140 -19.08 -7.27 5.92
CA GLN A 140 -19.94 -8.16 5.16
C GLN A 140 -19.09 -8.88 4.10
N ARG A 141 -18.54 -10.04 4.48
CA ARG A 141 -17.85 -10.98 3.60
C ARG A 141 -18.85 -11.54 2.59
N ARG A 142 -19.15 -10.79 1.53
CA ARG A 142 -19.61 -11.43 0.28
C ARG A 142 -18.46 -12.29 -0.23
N GLY A 143 -18.80 -13.49 -0.72
CA GLY A 143 -17.85 -14.51 -1.15
C GLY A 143 -16.69 -13.94 -1.97
N VAL A 144 -15.53 -14.57 -1.82
CA VAL A 144 -14.27 -14.10 -2.41
C VAL A 144 -14.43 -14.06 -3.94
N ASN A 145 -14.60 -12.86 -4.51
CA ASN A 145 -14.65 -12.64 -5.96
C ASN A 145 -13.25 -12.48 -6.57
N VAL A 146 -12.25 -13.06 -5.91
CA VAL A 146 -10.84 -12.99 -6.30
C VAL A 146 -10.28 -14.40 -6.35
N THR A 147 -9.85 -14.81 -7.53
CA THR A 147 -9.19 -16.09 -7.77
C THR A 147 -7.70 -15.84 -8.00
N ASN A 148 -6.83 -16.62 -7.36
CA ASN A 148 -5.39 -16.52 -7.54
C ASN A 148 -4.89 -17.57 -8.50
N LEU A 149 -4.08 -17.16 -9.47
CA LEU A 149 -3.42 -18.01 -10.43
C LEU A 149 -1.92 -17.78 -10.33
N MET A 150 -1.20 -18.77 -9.80
CA MET A 150 0.27 -18.76 -9.82
C MET A 150 0.77 -19.28 -11.17
N LYS A 151 1.69 -18.55 -11.79
CA LYS A 151 2.30 -18.87 -13.08
C LYS A 151 3.80 -18.59 -13.04
N GLY A 152 4.52 -19.13 -14.02
CA GLY A 152 5.94 -18.88 -14.19
C GLY A 152 6.83 -19.86 -13.42
N LYS A 153 8.08 -19.47 -13.25
CA LYS A 153 9.11 -20.25 -12.56
C LYS A 153 9.21 -19.79 -11.12
N PRO A 154 9.17 -20.71 -10.15
CA PRO A 154 9.42 -20.33 -8.77
C PRO A 154 10.75 -19.62 -8.57
N ASP A 155 10.65 -18.53 -7.81
CA ASP A 155 11.75 -17.63 -7.47
C ASP A 155 11.68 -17.40 -5.96
N TRP A 156 12.73 -17.84 -5.27
CA TRP A 156 12.80 -17.78 -3.81
C TRP A 156 12.87 -16.34 -3.31
N ASP A 157 13.63 -15.49 -3.98
CA ASP A 157 13.86 -14.13 -3.55
C ASP A 157 12.56 -13.31 -3.68
N ASN A 158 11.79 -13.52 -4.75
CA ASN A 158 10.45 -12.94 -4.91
C ASN A 158 9.47 -13.46 -3.85
N LEU A 159 9.51 -14.75 -3.51
CA LEU A 159 8.65 -15.31 -2.46
C LEU A 159 8.95 -14.72 -1.08
N VAL A 160 10.22 -14.59 -0.72
CA VAL A 160 10.63 -13.96 0.55
C VAL A 160 10.24 -12.48 0.56
N ALA A 161 10.45 -11.75 -0.54
CA ALA A 161 10.02 -10.36 -0.66
C ALA A 161 8.49 -10.22 -0.52
N TRP A 162 7.74 -11.12 -1.15
CA TRP A 162 6.28 -11.16 -1.06
C TRP A 162 5.82 -11.43 0.39
N ALA A 163 6.39 -12.43 1.06
CA ALA A 163 6.05 -12.77 2.44
C ALA A 163 6.43 -11.63 3.41
N LYS A 164 7.56 -10.94 3.15
CA LYS A 164 7.98 -9.74 3.90
C LYS A 164 6.97 -8.60 3.74
N ALA A 165 6.54 -8.32 2.52
CA ALA A 165 5.54 -7.31 2.24
C ALA A 165 4.19 -7.65 2.91
N ASP A 166 3.85 -8.94 2.98
CA ASP A 166 2.64 -9.38 3.65
C ASP A 166 2.68 -9.24 5.18
N ARG A 167 3.82 -9.46 5.83
CA ARG A 167 3.94 -9.28 7.28
C ARG A 167 3.54 -7.87 7.73
N TYR A 168 3.82 -6.88 6.89
CA TYR A 168 3.36 -5.50 7.08
C TYR A 168 1.90 -5.26 6.63
N ARG A 169 1.15 -6.35 6.43
CA ARG A 169 -0.23 -6.48 5.95
C ARG A 169 -0.48 -5.88 4.57
N THR A 170 0.55 -5.73 3.75
CA THR A 170 0.44 -5.00 2.46
C THR A 170 0.22 -5.89 1.24
N ALA A 171 0.54 -7.20 1.28
CA ALA A 171 0.55 -8.06 0.09
C ALA A 171 -0.56 -9.13 0.05
N PHE A 172 -0.98 -9.55 -1.15
CA PHE A 172 -2.09 -10.50 -1.33
C PHE A 172 -1.79 -11.84 -0.65
N TRP A 173 -2.72 -12.39 0.16
CA TRP A 173 -2.52 -13.70 0.81
C TRP A 173 -2.83 -14.82 -0.19
N PRO A 174 -1.89 -15.74 -0.47
CA PRO A 174 -2.19 -16.92 -1.26
C PRO A 174 -3.23 -17.79 -0.56
N ASP A 175 -3.93 -18.63 -1.31
CA ASP A 175 -4.79 -19.65 -0.68
C ASP A 175 -3.89 -20.68 0.03
N ILE A 176 -3.75 -20.50 1.35
CA ILE A 176 -2.96 -21.37 2.20
C ILE A 176 -3.69 -22.64 2.63
N PHE A 177 -5.00 -22.75 2.38
CA PHE A 177 -5.81 -23.90 2.81
C PHE A 177 -6.09 -24.87 1.65
N GLY A 178 -6.17 -24.35 0.42
CA GLY A 178 -6.33 -25.12 -0.82
C GLY A 178 -5.02 -25.37 -1.56
N ALA A 179 -3.91 -25.72 -0.90
CA ALA A 179 -2.66 -25.97 -1.61
C ALA A 179 -2.71 -27.29 -2.40
N TYR A 180 -3.06 -27.22 -3.68
CA TYR A 180 -3.29 -28.40 -4.54
C TYR A 180 -2.05 -28.94 -5.26
N CYS A 181 -0.92 -28.24 -5.21
CA CYS A 181 0.35 -28.70 -5.80
C CYS A 181 1.55 -28.36 -4.90
N PRO A 182 2.72 -29.03 -5.08
CA PRO A 182 3.91 -28.79 -4.26
C PRO A 182 4.32 -27.31 -4.19
N THR A 183 4.23 -26.60 -5.31
CA THR A 183 4.52 -25.17 -5.41
C THR A 183 3.61 -24.33 -4.51
N HIS A 184 2.30 -24.61 -4.49
CA HIS A 184 1.37 -23.95 -3.56
C HIS A 184 1.66 -24.29 -2.10
N GLN A 185 2.12 -25.52 -1.80
CA GLN A 185 2.47 -25.91 -0.43
C GLN A 185 3.69 -25.16 0.09
N VAL A 186 4.67 -24.90 -0.76
CA VAL A 186 5.87 -24.12 -0.42
C VAL A 186 5.49 -22.68 -0.11
N VAL A 187 4.68 -22.07 -0.98
CA VAL A 187 4.17 -20.72 -0.74
C VAL A 187 3.34 -20.69 0.55
N ALA A 188 2.39 -21.61 0.74
CA ALA A 188 1.57 -21.67 1.94
C ALA A 188 2.40 -21.87 3.22
N SER A 189 3.41 -22.74 3.19
CA SER A 189 4.29 -22.99 4.33
C SER A 189 5.13 -21.76 4.67
N THR A 190 5.64 -21.06 3.65
CA THR A 190 6.37 -19.80 3.82
C THR A 190 5.53 -18.76 4.56
N PHE A 191 4.29 -18.55 4.13
CA PHE A 191 3.37 -17.61 4.79
C PHE A 191 2.97 -18.05 6.20
N ARG A 192 2.79 -19.35 6.45
CA ARG A 192 2.53 -19.88 7.79
C ARG A 192 3.71 -19.68 8.73
N ILE A 193 4.94 -19.85 8.27
CA ILE A 193 6.15 -19.56 9.06
C ILE A 193 6.16 -18.10 9.45
N VAL A 194 5.99 -17.19 8.48
CA VAL A 194 5.97 -15.73 8.74
C VAL A 194 4.86 -15.34 9.72
N ASP A 195 3.66 -15.90 9.60
CA ASP A 195 2.52 -15.64 10.50
C ASP A 195 2.77 -16.22 11.91
N SER A 196 3.32 -17.42 12.01
CA SER A 196 3.62 -18.07 13.30
C SER A 196 4.74 -17.37 14.08
N MET A 197 5.61 -16.67 13.37
CA MET A 197 6.73 -15.91 13.94
C MET A 197 6.39 -14.41 14.10
N ASP A 198 5.10 -14.07 14.18
CA ASP A 198 4.69 -12.69 14.42
C ASP A 198 5.31 -12.14 15.72
N GLY A 199 5.70 -10.87 15.69
CA GLY A 199 6.43 -10.22 16.80
C GLY A 199 7.95 -10.44 16.87
N LEU A 200 8.54 -11.42 16.16
CA LEU A 200 10.00 -11.61 16.12
C LEU A 200 10.71 -10.68 15.13
N PRO A 201 11.99 -10.29 15.32
CA PRO A 201 12.75 -9.55 14.31
C PRO A 201 12.77 -10.25 12.95
N TRP A 202 12.74 -9.49 11.85
CA TRP A 202 12.70 -10.08 10.50
C TRP A 202 13.92 -10.95 10.20
N CYS A 203 15.09 -10.65 10.77
CA CYS A 203 16.29 -11.47 10.60
C CYS A 203 16.14 -12.90 11.16
N GLU A 204 15.33 -13.10 12.21
CA GLU A 204 15.05 -14.45 12.74
C GLU A 204 14.10 -15.21 11.81
N VAL A 205 13.15 -14.51 11.21
CA VAL A 205 12.26 -15.08 10.19
C VAL A 205 13.04 -15.46 8.94
N GLU A 206 13.97 -14.62 8.48
CA GLU A 206 14.87 -14.94 7.37
C GLU A 206 15.66 -16.22 7.64
N GLN A 207 16.23 -16.39 8.83
CA GLN A 207 16.93 -17.63 9.21
C GLN A 207 16.03 -18.88 9.12
N ALA A 208 14.77 -18.78 9.57
CA ALA A 208 13.83 -19.89 9.49
C ALA A 208 13.45 -20.22 8.03
N LEU A 209 13.29 -19.19 7.20
CA LEU A 209 13.03 -19.34 5.76
C LEU A 209 14.24 -19.93 5.03
N ASP A 210 15.46 -19.49 5.36
CA ASP A 210 16.70 -20.04 4.79
C ASP A 210 16.88 -21.51 5.15
N ALA A 211 16.60 -21.91 6.39
CA ALA A 211 16.60 -23.31 6.78
C ALA A 211 15.57 -24.15 5.98
N MET A 212 14.39 -23.57 5.70
CA MET A 212 13.41 -24.20 4.81
C MET A 212 13.93 -24.30 3.38
N ARG A 213 14.61 -23.27 2.86
CA ARG A 213 15.23 -23.28 1.53
C ARG A 213 16.28 -24.39 1.41
N GLU A 214 17.15 -24.56 2.40
CA GLU A 214 18.16 -25.63 2.40
C GLU A 214 17.52 -27.02 2.29
N VAL A 215 16.42 -27.25 2.99
CA VAL A 215 15.65 -28.50 2.89
C VAL A 215 15.08 -28.68 1.48
N LEU A 216 14.54 -27.61 0.89
CA LEU A 216 13.98 -27.63 -0.46
C LEU A 216 15.05 -27.89 -1.53
N ASP A 217 16.24 -27.33 -1.38
CA ASP A 217 17.37 -27.52 -2.30
C ASP A 217 17.94 -28.96 -2.24
N GLY A 218 17.75 -29.65 -1.11
CA GLY A 218 18.10 -31.07 -0.96
C GLY A 218 17.11 -32.04 -1.60
N LEU A 219 15.94 -31.58 -2.07
CA LEU A 219 14.94 -32.43 -2.68
C LEU A 219 15.19 -32.62 -4.19
N PRO A 220 14.98 -33.83 -4.73
CA PRO A 220 15.21 -34.12 -6.15
C PRO A 220 14.17 -33.47 -7.08
N SER A 221 13.01 -33.09 -6.55
CA SER A 221 12.05 -32.28 -7.27
C SER A 221 12.42 -30.83 -7.04
N PRO A 222 12.70 -30.03 -8.08
CA PRO A 222 12.54 -28.61 -7.89
C PRO A 222 11.08 -28.45 -7.48
N TRP A 223 10.84 -27.79 -6.37
CA TRP A 223 9.52 -27.28 -5.96
C TRP A 223 8.90 -26.32 -7.01
N ALA A 224 9.57 -26.24 -8.16
CA ALA A 224 9.43 -25.45 -9.36
C ALA A 224 9.21 -26.25 -10.67
N GLU A 225 9.21 -27.59 -10.65
CA GLU A 225 8.79 -28.35 -11.84
C GLU A 225 7.26 -28.34 -11.93
N PHE A 226 6.76 -27.45 -12.79
CA PHE A 226 5.40 -27.54 -13.30
C PHE A 226 5.34 -28.60 -14.41
N PRO A 227 4.60 -29.71 -14.24
CA PRO A 227 3.90 -30.24 -15.39
C PRO A 227 2.91 -29.15 -15.82
N GLY A 228 2.89 -28.78 -17.10
CA GLY A 228 1.92 -27.81 -17.59
C GLY A 228 0.50 -28.32 -17.35
N TRP A 229 -0.25 -27.66 -16.45
CA TRP A 229 -1.68 -27.91 -16.28
C TRP A 229 -2.47 -26.63 -16.58
N TYR A 230 -3.63 -26.90 -17.17
CA TYR A 230 -4.49 -26.09 -18.04
C TYR A 230 -5.23 -24.93 -17.35
#